data_AF-A0A3R9TFG0-F1
#
_entry.id   AF-A0A3R9TFG0-F1
#
_cell.length_a   1.000
_cell.length_b   1.000
_cell.length_c   1.000
_cell.angle_alpha   90.00
_cell.angle_beta   90.00
_cell.angle_gamma   90.00
#
_symmetry.space_group_name_H-M   'P 1'
#
loop_
_entity.id
_entity.type
_entity.pdbx_description
1 polymer ?
#
loop_
_entity_poly.entity_id
_entity_poly.type
_entity_poly.pdbx_seq_one_letter_code
_entity_poly.pdbx_strand_id
1 'polypeptide(L)'
;QTPQPTITHRSPSLPQPSKTVVKIKQQPEDYIVWIATADHRQSVQAYKQFLKQKGLADLVPDHELLRSARDWQKCGVEPYAVPPREIWSNIVPTLNILKALVDDGVINDFEVTSVYRALALNRCAGGADASRHVFNAALDFRIGPEQPSDLDQFNIQQTKTKLCQFWATKGQA
;
A
#
# COMPACT_ATOMS: atom_id res chain seq x y z
N GLN A 1 3.21 -67.08 15.42
CA GLN A 1 2.58 -66.00 14.64
C GLN A 1 2.38 -64.83 15.59
N THR A 2 3.15 -63.77 15.38
CA THR A 2 3.14 -62.55 16.19
C THR A 2 2.94 -61.40 15.22
N PRO A 3 1.96 -60.50 15.42
CA PRO A 3 1.62 -59.48 14.43
C PRO A 3 2.67 -58.37 14.43
N GLN A 4 3.06 -57.95 13.23
CA GLN A 4 4.00 -56.86 12.95
C GLN A 4 3.29 -55.51 13.17
N PRO A 5 3.92 -54.52 13.82
CA PRO A 5 3.29 -53.23 14.05
C PRO A 5 3.24 -52.40 12.75
N THR A 6 2.04 -51.97 12.38
CA THR A 6 1.78 -51.04 11.27
C THR A 6 2.31 -49.65 11.63
N ILE A 7 3.33 -49.18 10.91
CA ILE A 7 3.84 -47.81 11.04
C ILE A 7 2.95 -46.89 10.20
N THR A 8 2.12 -46.09 10.85
CA THR A 8 1.32 -45.05 10.21
C THR A 8 2.23 -43.88 9.86
N HIS A 9 2.63 -43.74 8.59
CA HIS A 9 3.34 -42.55 8.11
C HIS A 9 2.38 -41.36 8.08
N ARG A 10 2.44 -40.51 9.12
CA ARG A 10 1.82 -39.19 9.10
C ARG A 10 2.76 -38.25 8.33
N SER A 11 2.43 -37.97 7.08
CA SER A 11 3.14 -36.95 6.30
C SER A 11 3.09 -35.61 7.05
N PRO A 12 4.22 -34.89 7.22
CA PRO A 12 4.19 -33.55 7.77
C PRO A 12 3.47 -32.65 6.75
N SER A 13 2.35 -32.04 7.14
CA SER A 13 1.77 -30.96 6.35
C SER A 13 2.77 -29.82 6.30
N LEU A 14 3.22 -29.47 5.09
CA LEU A 14 4.00 -28.25 4.87
C LEU A 14 3.24 -27.06 5.48
N PRO A 15 3.91 -26.15 6.21
CA PRO A 15 3.25 -24.96 6.72
C PRO A 15 2.67 -24.18 5.54
N GLN A 16 1.35 -24.00 5.53
CA GLN A 16 0.73 -23.06 4.61
C GLN A 16 1.27 -21.65 4.94
N PRO A 17 1.57 -20.81 3.92
CA PRO A 17 2.02 -19.46 4.16
C PRO A 17 0.94 -18.69 4.93
N SER A 18 1.23 -18.41 6.20
CA SER A 18 0.38 -17.61 7.06
C SER A 18 0.30 -16.19 6.52
N LYS A 19 -0.94 -15.80 6.17
CA LYS A 19 -1.55 -14.46 6.24
C LYS A 19 -0.58 -13.28 6.16
N THR A 20 -0.69 -12.54 5.05
CA THR A 20 -0.15 -11.20 4.76
C THR A 20 0.29 -10.46 6.02
N VAL A 21 1.59 -10.56 6.32
CA VAL A 21 2.22 -9.77 7.38
C VAL A 21 2.40 -8.38 6.80
N VAL A 22 1.37 -7.54 6.93
CA VAL A 22 1.58 -6.09 6.86
C VAL A 22 2.48 -5.79 8.06
N LYS A 23 3.78 -5.72 7.79
CA LYS A 23 4.81 -5.40 8.79
C LYS A 23 4.34 -4.13 9.49
N ILE A 24 4.14 -4.19 10.81
CA ILE A 24 3.70 -3.01 11.56
C ILE A 24 4.83 -1.98 11.44
N LYS A 25 4.62 -0.98 10.58
CA LYS A 25 5.57 0.10 10.37
C LYS A 25 5.33 1.18 11.41
N GLN A 26 6.41 1.66 12.01
CA GLN A 26 6.36 2.76 12.96
C GLN A 26 5.78 4.01 12.29
N GLN A 27 4.82 4.65 12.96
CA GLN A 27 4.27 5.91 12.46
C GLN A 27 5.32 7.02 12.57
N PRO A 28 5.53 7.81 11.51
CA PRO A 28 6.47 8.93 11.55
C PRO A 28 5.92 10.06 12.44
N GLU A 29 6.81 10.85 13.04
CA GLU A 29 6.45 11.90 14.00
C GLU A 29 5.51 12.95 13.38
N ASP A 30 5.73 13.31 12.13
CA ASP A 30 4.87 14.24 11.38
C ASP A 30 3.43 13.72 11.24
N TYR A 31 3.23 12.40 11.14
CA TYR A 31 1.90 11.79 11.13
C TYR A 31 1.22 11.89 12.49
N ILE A 32 1.98 11.62 13.56
CA ILE A 32 1.48 11.66 14.94
C ILE A 32 1.02 13.08 15.28
N VAL A 33 1.80 14.09 14.88
CA VAL A 33 1.42 15.50 15.04
C VAL A 33 0.19 15.83 14.20
N TRP A 34 0.19 15.46 12.91
CA TRP A 34 -0.91 15.78 12.00
C TRP A 34 -2.24 15.13 12.42
N ILE A 35 -2.25 13.86 12.83
CA ILE A 35 -3.49 13.17 13.22
C ILE A 35 -4.08 13.72 14.53
N ALA A 36 -3.27 14.43 15.32
CA ALA A 36 -3.67 15.07 16.57
C ALA A 36 -4.24 16.48 16.38
N THR A 37 -4.16 17.06 15.17
CA THR A 37 -4.72 18.39 14.87
C THR A 37 -6.13 18.31 14.30
N ALA A 38 -6.96 19.30 14.65
CA ALA A 38 -8.30 19.51 14.11
C ALA A 38 -9.16 18.22 14.08
N ASP A 39 -9.94 18.06 13.01
CA ASP A 39 -10.83 16.90 12.80
C ASP A 39 -10.17 15.78 11.97
N HIS A 40 -8.84 15.77 11.86
CA HIS A 40 -8.10 14.78 11.07
C HIS A 40 -8.39 13.36 11.54
N ARG A 41 -8.40 13.13 12.85
CA ARG A 41 -8.74 11.82 13.42
C ARG A 41 -10.12 11.33 12.95
N GLN A 42 -11.14 12.19 12.99
CA GLN A 42 -12.49 11.82 12.57
C GLN A 42 -12.54 11.52 11.07
N SER A 43 -11.88 12.36 10.26
CA SER A 43 -11.82 12.21 8.80
C SER A 43 -11.11 10.91 8.39
N VAL A 44 -10.00 10.59 9.05
CA VAL A 44 -9.28 9.32 8.85
C VAL A 44 -10.15 8.13 9.23
N GLN A 45 -10.83 8.17 10.38
CA GLN A 45 -11.71 7.08 10.79
C GLN A 45 -12.85 6.86 9.79
N ALA A 46 -13.47 7.92 9.28
CA ALA A 46 -14.52 7.82 8.28
C ALA A 46 -14.01 7.18 6.97
N TYR A 47 -12.82 7.57 6.51
CA TYR A 47 -12.22 6.99 5.31
C TYR A 47 -11.83 5.52 5.50
N LYS A 48 -11.25 5.17 6.66
CA LYS A 48 -10.94 3.78 7.01
C LYS A 48 -12.17 2.90 7.07
N GLN A 49 -13.27 3.40 7.62
CA GLN A 49 -14.55 2.68 7.65
C GLN A 49 -15.07 2.41 6.23
N PHE A 50 -14.98 3.40 5.33
CA PHE A 50 -15.30 3.20 3.92
C PHE A 50 -14.44 2.10 3.29
N LEU A 51 -13.11 2.13 3.46
CA LEU A 51 -12.22 1.11 2.91
C LEU A 51 -12.48 -0.28 3.50
N LYS A 52 -12.80 -0.35 4.79
CA LYS A 52 -13.21 -1.60 5.46
C LYS A 52 -14.47 -2.20 4.84
N GLN A 53 -15.48 -1.38 4.53
CA GLN A 53 -16.71 -1.83 3.86
C GLN A 53 -16.44 -2.35 2.43
N LYS A 54 -15.34 -1.92 1.80
CA LYS A 54 -14.88 -2.42 0.49
C LYS A 54 -13.96 -3.63 0.58
N GLY A 55 -13.66 -4.13 1.77
CA GLY A 55 -12.72 -5.26 1.95
C GLY A 55 -11.25 -4.86 1.74
N LEU A 56 -10.94 -3.57 1.85
CA LEU A 56 -9.62 -2.98 1.58
C LEU A 56 -8.97 -2.40 2.85
N ALA A 57 -9.47 -2.78 4.03
CA ALA A 57 -8.87 -2.40 5.29
C ALA A 57 -7.48 -3.01 5.46
N ASP A 58 -6.62 -2.29 6.18
CA ASP A 58 -5.31 -2.75 6.66
C ASP A 58 -4.31 -3.19 5.58
N LEU A 59 -4.59 -2.96 4.29
CA LEU A 59 -3.67 -3.27 3.18
C LEU A 59 -2.42 -2.39 3.21
N VAL A 60 -2.57 -1.14 3.64
CA VAL A 60 -1.53 -0.11 3.70
C VAL A 60 -1.63 0.60 5.05
N PRO A 61 -0.52 0.86 5.76
CA PRO A 61 -0.54 1.66 6.98
C PRO A 61 -1.11 3.05 6.75
N ASP A 62 -1.88 3.59 7.71
CA ASP A 62 -2.59 4.87 7.54
C ASP A 62 -1.67 6.03 7.12
N HIS A 63 -0.46 6.11 7.69
CA HIS A 63 0.50 7.17 7.38
C HIS A 63 1.05 7.08 5.95
N GLU A 64 1.06 5.91 5.33
CA GLU A 64 1.44 5.76 3.94
C GLU A 64 0.26 6.02 3.01
N LEU A 65 -0.92 5.50 3.37
CA LEU A 65 -2.15 5.66 2.61
C LEU A 65 -2.58 7.14 2.50
N LEU A 66 -2.29 7.94 3.52
CA LEU A 66 -2.69 9.34 3.59
C LEU A 66 -1.57 10.29 3.13
N ARG A 67 -0.40 9.77 2.73
CA ARG A 67 0.73 10.60 2.32
C ARG A 67 0.39 11.37 1.03
N SER A 68 0.54 12.69 1.06
CA SER A 68 0.06 13.58 -0.01
C SER A 68 1.06 13.69 -1.19
N ALA A 69 2.32 14.00 -0.91
CA ALA A 69 3.45 13.97 -1.83
C ALA A 69 4.75 14.09 -1.02
N ARG A 70 5.92 13.90 -1.65
CA ARG A 70 7.23 14.18 -1.02
C ARG A 70 7.52 15.68 -0.90
N ASP A 71 7.05 16.48 -1.85
CA ASP A 71 7.34 17.93 -1.94
C ASP A 71 6.47 18.81 -1.02
N TRP A 72 5.69 18.22 -0.11
CA TRP A 72 4.79 18.97 0.77
C TRP A 72 5.49 20.10 1.55
N GLN A 73 6.71 19.84 2.03
CA GLN A 73 7.52 20.83 2.77
C GLN A 73 7.86 22.03 1.90
N LYS A 74 8.33 21.79 0.67
CA LYS A 74 8.67 22.83 -0.29
C LYS A 74 7.43 23.66 -0.66
N CYS A 75 6.27 23.03 -0.66
CA CYS A 75 4.99 23.66 -1.00
C CYS A 75 4.26 24.30 0.18
N GLY A 76 4.77 24.18 1.41
CA GLY A 76 4.14 24.75 2.60
C GLY A 76 2.74 24.23 2.88
N VAL A 77 2.45 22.98 2.51
CA VAL A 77 1.15 22.31 2.72
C VAL A 77 1.31 21.11 3.65
N GLU A 78 0.20 20.54 4.10
CA GLU A 78 0.26 19.41 5.03
C GLU A 78 0.86 18.13 4.40
N PRO A 79 1.62 17.33 5.18
CA PRO A 79 2.22 16.07 4.74
C PRO A 79 1.20 14.98 4.39
N TYR A 80 -0.03 15.11 4.89
CA TYR A 80 -1.08 14.11 4.74
C TYR A 80 -2.40 14.76 4.35
N ALA A 81 -3.26 14.00 3.72
CA ALA A 81 -4.60 14.45 3.38
C ALA A 81 -5.58 13.28 3.32
N VAL A 82 -6.81 13.51 3.80
CA VAL A 82 -7.95 12.64 3.50
C VAL A 82 -8.61 13.17 2.23
N PRO A 83 -8.86 12.34 1.20
CA PRO A 83 -9.57 12.77 0.00
C PRO A 83 -11.00 13.25 0.33
N PRO A 84 -11.56 14.20 -0.44
CA PRO A 84 -12.99 14.52 -0.38
C PRO A 84 -13.85 13.26 -0.57
N ARG A 85 -14.97 13.20 0.15
CA ARG A 85 -15.80 11.99 0.22
C ARG A 85 -16.37 11.57 -1.13
N GLU A 86 -16.62 12.55 -1.99
CA GLU A 86 -17.19 12.39 -3.33
C GLU A 86 -16.28 11.57 -4.26
N ILE A 87 -14.99 11.49 -3.96
CA ILE A 87 -13.99 10.76 -4.77
C ILE A 87 -13.41 9.53 -4.05
N TRP A 88 -13.98 9.10 -2.93
CA TRP A 88 -13.51 7.90 -2.22
C TRP A 88 -13.62 6.63 -3.06
N SER A 89 -14.66 6.48 -3.88
CA SER A 89 -14.83 5.31 -4.74
C SER A 89 -13.72 5.15 -5.78
N ASN A 90 -13.04 6.23 -6.14
CA ASN A 90 -12.06 6.22 -7.23
C ASN A 90 -10.80 5.43 -6.91
N ILE A 91 -10.49 5.24 -5.61
CA ILE A 91 -9.29 4.52 -5.18
C ILE A 91 -9.50 3.01 -5.17
N VAL A 92 -10.76 2.55 -5.19
CA VAL A 92 -11.12 1.14 -5.02
C VAL A 92 -10.47 0.24 -6.08
N PRO A 93 -10.50 0.56 -7.39
CA PRO A 93 -9.80 -0.23 -8.40
C PRO A 93 -8.29 -0.29 -8.15
N THR A 94 -7.67 0.84 -7.78
CA THR A 94 -6.24 0.93 -7.48
C THR A 94 -5.84 0.02 -6.31
N LEU A 95 -6.60 0.05 -5.22
CA LEU A 95 -6.32 -0.79 -4.05
C LEU A 95 -6.66 -2.27 -4.29
N ASN A 96 -7.61 -2.59 -5.17
CA ASN A 96 -7.84 -3.98 -5.58
C ASN A 96 -6.65 -4.55 -6.37
N ILE A 97 -6.04 -3.74 -7.25
CA ILE A 97 -4.81 -4.14 -7.95
C ILE A 97 -3.67 -4.34 -6.94
N LEU A 98 -3.50 -3.39 -6.00
CA LEU A 98 -2.50 -3.52 -4.94
C LEU A 98 -2.72 -4.78 -4.10
N LYS A 99 -3.97 -5.06 -3.73
CA LYS A 99 -4.35 -6.27 -3.00
C LYS A 99 -3.98 -7.54 -3.78
N ALA A 100 -4.26 -7.59 -5.09
CA ALA A 100 -3.89 -8.72 -5.93
C ALA A 100 -2.37 -8.89 -6.03
N LEU A 101 -1.60 -7.80 -6.16
CA LEU A 101 -0.13 -7.84 -6.15
C LEU A 101 0.43 -8.44 -4.85
N VAL A 102 -0.18 -8.08 -3.71
CA VAL A 102 0.22 -8.60 -2.39
C VAL A 102 -0.21 -10.06 -2.21
N ASP A 103 -1.45 -10.38 -2.53
CA ASP A 103 -2.01 -11.73 -2.36
C ASP A 103 -1.30 -12.77 -3.25
N ASP A 104 -0.86 -12.36 -4.46
CA ASP A 104 -0.07 -13.20 -5.38
C ASP A 104 1.43 -13.27 -5.00
N GLY A 105 1.87 -12.52 -3.98
CA GLY A 105 3.28 -12.44 -3.58
C GLY A 105 4.19 -11.78 -4.62
N VAL A 106 3.62 -10.94 -5.49
CA VAL A 106 4.37 -10.13 -6.47
C VAL A 106 5.19 -9.07 -5.74
N ILE A 107 4.57 -8.39 -4.77
CA ILE A 107 5.22 -7.47 -3.84
C ILE A 107 4.96 -7.90 -2.40
N ASN A 108 5.97 -7.76 -1.56
CA ASN A 108 5.92 -8.15 -0.14
C ASN A 108 6.69 -7.18 0.77
N ASP A 109 7.68 -6.47 0.22
CA ASP A 109 8.38 -5.36 0.86
C ASP A 109 8.26 -4.10 0.01
N PHE A 110 7.28 -3.28 0.35
CA PHE A 110 6.99 -2.03 -0.36
C PHE A 110 6.54 -0.95 0.62
N GLU A 111 6.65 0.31 0.20
CA GLU A 111 6.18 1.48 0.93
C GLU A 111 5.36 2.36 0.00
N VAL A 112 4.13 2.67 0.38
CA VAL A 112 3.30 3.64 -0.33
C VAL A 112 3.79 5.05 0.02
N THR A 113 4.11 5.82 -1.02
CA THR A 113 4.79 7.11 -0.89
C THR A 113 3.95 8.32 -1.32
N SER A 114 2.83 8.08 -2.00
CA SER A 114 1.91 9.12 -2.47
C SER A 114 0.58 8.49 -2.90
N VAL A 115 -0.56 9.03 -2.45
CA VAL A 115 -1.91 8.55 -2.84
C VAL A 115 -2.79 9.71 -3.29
N TYR A 116 -3.51 10.36 -2.39
CA TYR A 116 -4.32 11.53 -2.73
C TYR A 116 -3.49 12.80 -2.62
N ARG A 117 -3.54 13.63 -3.66
CA ARG A 117 -2.86 14.93 -3.68
C ARG A 117 -3.87 16.04 -3.91
N ALA A 118 -4.02 16.95 -2.94
CA ALA A 118 -4.84 18.13 -3.12
C ALA A 118 -4.37 18.96 -4.32
N LEU A 119 -5.29 19.59 -5.05
CA LEU A 119 -4.99 20.32 -6.30
C LEU A 119 -3.91 21.40 -6.11
N ALA A 120 -3.94 22.12 -4.98
CA ALA A 120 -2.94 23.15 -4.67
C ALA A 120 -1.52 22.56 -4.57
N LEU A 121 -1.36 21.43 -3.86
CA LEU A 121 -0.10 20.70 -3.78
C LEU A 121 0.32 20.16 -5.14
N ASN A 122 -0.62 19.60 -5.92
CA ASN A 122 -0.33 19.09 -7.25
C ASN A 122 0.26 20.15 -8.17
N ARG A 123 -0.30 21.36 -8.18
CA ARG A 123 0.21 22.48 -8.98
C ARG A 123 1.57 22.96 -8.49
N CYS A 124 1.76 23.11 -7.18
CA CYS A 124 3.05 23.52 -6.62
C CYS A 124 4.18 22.51 -6.95
N ALA A 125 3.89 21.22 -6.90
CA ALA A 125 4.83 20.16 -7.26
C ALA A 125 5.03 19.99 -8.78
N GLY A 126 4.46 20.88 -9.62
CA GLY A 126 4.57 20.80 -11.08
C GLY A 126 3.79 19.64 -11.71
N GLY A 127 2.82 19.07 -10.99
CA GLY A 127 1.97 18.01 -11.49
C GLY A 127 0.95 18.52 -12.51
N ALA A 128 0.61 17.67 -13.49
CA ALA A 128 -0.45 17.97 -14.45
C ALA A 128 -1.80 18.13 -13.76
N ASP A 129 -2.63 19.09 -14.19
CA ASP A 129 -3.99 19.29 -13.65
C ASP A 129 -4.86 18.02 -13.76
N ALA A 130 -4.63 17.20 -14.80
CA ALA A 130 -5.31 15.92 -15.01
C ALA A 130 -4.70 14.73 -14.25
N SER A 131 -3.81 14.98 -13.27
CA SER A 131 -3.17 13.92 -12.48
C SER A 131 -4.19 13.03 -11.77
N ARG A 132 -4.01 11.71 -11.85
CA ARG A 132 -4.92 10.77 -11.16
C ARG A 132 -4.84 10.85 -9.64
N HIS A 133 -3.76 11.40 -9.07
CA HIS A 133 -3.67 11.67 -7.64
C HIS A 133 -4.69 12.72 -7.15
N VAL A 134 -5.03 13.72 -7.98
CA VAL A 134 -6.05 14.73 -7.58
C VAL A 134 -7.47 14.16 -7.55
N PHE A 135 -7.67 13.03 -8.22
CA PHE A 135 -8.94 12.31 -8.28
C PHE A 135 -9.00 11.12 -7.32
N ASN A 136 -8.01 10.96 -6.44
CA ASN A 136 -7.89 9.79 -5.54
C ASN A 136 -7.94 8.47 -6.34
N ALA A 137 -7.26 8.42 -7.49
CA ALA A 137 -7.30 7.31 -8.44
C ALA A 137 -5.89 6.80 -8.81
N ALA A 138 -4.89 7.13 -7.99
CA ALA A 138 -3.50 6.71 -8.17
C ALA A 138 -2.81 6.48 -6.83
N LEU A 139 -1.77 5.66 -6.87
CA LEU A 139 -0.95 5.29 -5.74
C LEU A 139 0.45 5.00 -6.25
N ASP A 140 1.44 5.67 -5.64
CA ASP A 140 2.85 5.43 -5.90
C ASP A 140 3.45 4.65 -4.75
N PHE A 141 4.22 3.62 -5.06
CA PHE A 141 4.96 2.87 -4.04
C PHE A 141 6.42 2.63 -4.46
N ARG A 142 7.28 2.53 -3.45
CA ARG A 142 8.67 2.12 -3.58
C ARG A 142 8.79 0.64 -3.21
N ILE A 143 9.69 -0.07 -3.89
CA ILE A 143 10.08 -1.45 -3.58
C ILE A 143 11.48 -1.38 -2.98
N GLY A 144 11.68 -2.03 -1.83
CA GLY A 144 12.93 -1.97 -1.09
C GLY A 144 13.19 -0.61 -0.41
N PRO A 145 14.35 -0.45 0.23
CA PRO A 145 14.69 0.75 0.99
C PRO A 145 15.00 1.95 0.08
N GLU A 146 14.97 3.15 0.67
CA GLU A 146 15.31 4.39 -0.04
C GLU A 146 16.76 4.43 -0.53
N GLN A 147 17.67 3.80 0.22
CA GLN A 147 19.08 3.67 -0.11
C GLN A 147 19.41 2.17 -0.25
N PRO A 148 19.24 1.58 -1.45
CA PRO A 148 19.39 0.14 -1.65
C PRO A 148 20.86 -0.28 -1.68
N SER A 149 21.18 -1.35 -0.94
CA SER A 149 22.42 -2.11 -1.11
C SER A 149 22.43 -2.88 -2.44
N ASP A 150 23.58 -3.46 -2.81
CA ASP A 150 23.67 -4.30 -4.03
C ASP A 150 22.70 -5.49 -3.98
N LEU A 151 22.50 -6.08 -2.81
CA LEU A 151 21.52 -7.15 -2.62
C LEU A 151 20.09 -6.65 -2.79
N ASP A 152 19.77 -5.46 -2.26
CA ASP A 152 18.46 -4.85 -2.45
C ASP A 152 18.19 -4.55 -3.92
N GLN A 153 19.20 -4.05 -4.65
CA GLN A 153 19.07 -3.79 -6.08
C GLN A 153 18.73 -5.05 -6.85
N PHE A 154 19.39 -6.18 -6.56
CA PHE A 154 19.05 -7.47 -7.16
C PHE A 154 17.59 -7.85 -6.89
N ASN A 155 17.13 -7.77 -5.64
CA ASN A 155 15.75 -8.09 -5.25
C ASN A 155 14.72 -7.14 -5.90
N ILE A 156 15.04 -5.85 -6.00
CA ILE A 156 14.22 -4.84 -6.68
C ILE A 156 14.06 -5.21 -8.17
N GLN A 157 15.14 -5.61 -8.85
CA GLN A 157 15.04 -6.01 -10.25
C GLN A 157 14.16 -7.25 -10.44
N GLN A 158 14.31 -8.26 -9.58
CA GLN A 158 13.44 -9.44 -9.61
C GLN A 158 11.96 -9.06 -9.41
N THR A 159 11.69 -8.17 -8.47
CA THR A 159 10.33 -7.68 -8.20
C THR A 159 9.76 -6.92 -9.39
N LYS A 160 10.56 -6.06 -10.05
CA LYS A 160 10.17 -5.38 -11.29
C LYS A 160 9.79 -6.37 -12.39
N THR A 161 10.54 -7.45 -12.57
CA THR A 161 10.19 -8.50 -13.54
C THR A 161 8.84 -9.15 -13.20
N LYS A 162 8.58 -9.46 -11.93
CA LYS A 162 7.28 -10.01 -11.49
C LYS A 162 6.13 -9.04 -11.73
N LEU A 163 6.34 -7.74 -11.49
CA LEU A 163 5.34 -6.70 -11.77
C LEU A 163 4.99 -6.65 -13.26
N CYS A 164 5.99 -6.70 -14.15
CA CYS A 164 5.75 -6.75 -15.59
C CYS A 164 4.96 -8.02 -16.00
N GLN A 165 5.28 -9.17 -15.42
CA GLN A 165 4.58 -10.43 -15.68
C GLN A 165 3.13 -10.39 -15.17
N PHE A 166 2.92 -9.86 -13.95
CA PHE A 166 1.58 -9.64 -13.41
C PHE A 166 0.77 -8.74 -14.34
N TRP A 167 1.34 -7.60 -14.78
CA TRP A 167 0.64 -6.68 -15.66
C TRP A 167 0.30 -7.30 -17.02
N ALA A 168 1.22 -8.05 -17.62
CA ALA A 168 0.98 -8.74 -18.89
C ALA A 168 -0.15 -9.78 -18.81
N THR A 169 -0.37 -10.39 -17.64
CA THR A 169 -1.34 -11.47 -17.45
C THR A 169 -2.67 -11.01 -16.87
N LYS A 170 -2.67 -9.96 -16.04
CA LYS A 170 -3.83 -9.51 -15.25
C LYS A 170 -4.13 -8.00 -15.38
N GLY A 171 -3.33 -7.25 -16.13
CA GLY A 171 -3.43 -5.78 -16.22
C GLY A 171 -4.53 -5.24 -17.14
N GLN A 172 -5.16 -6.11 -17.94
CA GLN A 172 -6.37 -5.77 -18.70
C GLN A 172 -7.60 -6.01 -17.82
N ALA A 173 -7.92 -5.04 -16.96
CA ALA A 173 -9.16 -5.00 -16.20
C ALA A 173 -9.86 -3.66 -16.40
#